data_AF-A0A929YCK2-F1
#
_entry.id   AF-A0A929YCK2-F1
#
_cell.length_a   1.000
_cell.length_b   1.000
_cell.length_c   1.000
_cell.angle_alpha   90.00
_cell.angle_beta   90.00
_cell.angle_gamma   90.00
#
_symmetry.space_group_name_H-M   'P 1'
#
loop_
_entity.id
_entity.type
_entity.pdbx_description
1 polymer ?
#
loop_
_entity_poly.entity_id
_entity_poly.type
_entity_poly.pdbx_seq_one_letter_code
_entity_poly.pdbx_strand_id
1 'polypeptide(L)' 'PGRVMWDDNGNIGKRYRRQDEIGTPHCVVIDFQTLEDDTVTIRERDTTEQRRMKIGEL' A
#
# COMPACT_ATOMS: atom_id res chain seq x y z
N PRO A 1 0.90 5.14 -18.85
CA PRO A 1 1.45 5.99 -17.76
C PRO A 1 0.33 6.48 -16.83
N GLY A 2 0.40 6.18 -15.53
CA GLY A 2 -0.46 6.82 -14.50
C GLY A 2 -1.64 6.00 -13.95
N ARG A 3 -1.39 4.84 -13.32
CA ARG A 3 -2.35 4.18 -12.41
C ARG A 3 -1.78 4.00 -11.00
N VAL A 4 -0.81 4.82 -10.62
CA VAL A 4 -0.15 4.76 -9.32
C VAL A 4 -0.28 6.14 -8.68
N MET A 5 -0.87 6.16 -7.48
CA MET A 5 -1.00 7.35 -6.65
C MET A 5 -0.08 7.18 -5.44
N TRP A 6 0.85 8.11 -5.26
CA TRP A 6 1.73 8.13 -4.10
C TRP A 6 1.20 9.12 -3.06
N ASP A 7 1.11 8.69 -1.81
CA ASP A 7 0.61 9.50 -0.69
C ASP A 7 1.42 9.18 0.59
N ASP A 8 2.26 10.11 1.01
CA ASP A 8 3.00 10.10 2.27
C ASP A 8 2.36 11.00 3.35
N ASN A 9 1.21 11.59 3.06
CA ASN A 9 0.67 12.70 3.84
C ASN A 9 -0.24 12.20 4.97
N GLY A 10 0.20 12.42 6.21
CA GLY A 10 -0.57 12.12 7.42
C GLY A 10 -0.60 10.64 7.83
N ASN A 11 -1.48 10.32 8.78
CA ASN A 11 -1.55 8.99 9.37
C ASN A 11 -2.09 7.95 8.36
N ILE A 12 -1.55 6.73 8.39
CA ILE A 12 -1.84 5.65 7.45
C ILE A 12 -3.35 5.31 7.37
N GLY A 13 -4.07 5.40 8.49
CA GLY A 13 -5.52 5.18 8.51
C GLY A 13 -6.31 6.19 7.68
N LYS A 14 -5.88 7.46 7.62
CA LYS A 14 -6.50 8.48 6.76
C LYS A 14 -6.20 8.21 5.28
N ARG A 15 -4.99 7.70 4.99
CA ARG A 15 -4.59 7.32 3.63
C ARG A 15 -5.42 6.16 3.11
N TYR A 16 -5.60 5.10 3.90
CA TYR A 16 -6.50 4.00 3.52
C TYR A 16 -7.90 4.48 3.20
N ARG A 17 -8.50 5.32 4.05
CA ARG A 17 -9.84 5.86 3.79
C ARG A 17 -9.91 6.61 2.46
N ARG A 18 -8.92 7.46 2.17
CA ARG A 18 -8.86 8.21 0.91
C ARG A 18 -8.70 7.28 -0.30
N GLN A 19 -7.86 6.25 -0.19
CA GLN A 19 -7.65 5.28 -1.27
C GLN A 19 -8.88 4.38 -1.48
N ASP A 20 -9.54 3.99 -0.39
CA ASP A 20 -10.80 3.25 -0.42
C ASP A 20 -11.92 4.10 -1.08
N GLU A 21 -11.99 5.41 -0.77
CA GLU A 21 -12.93 6.38 -1.38
C GLU A 21 -12.66 6.65 -2.88
N ILE A 22 -11.40 6.68 -3.31
CA ILE A 22 -11.00 6.85 -4.73
C ILE A 22 -11.17 5.53 -5.51
N GLY A 23 -11.33 4.41 -4.80
CA GLY A 23 -11.57 3.10 -5.39
C GLY A 23 -10.28 2.41 -5.83
N THR A 24 -9.14 2.72 -5.20
CA THR A 24 -7.86 2.07 -5.48
C THR A 24 -7.93 0.59 -5.06
N PRO A 25 -7.76 -0.37 -5.99
CA PRO A 25 -7.94 -1.80 -5.68
C PRO A 25 -6.82 -2.36 -4.79
N HIS A 26 -5.59 -1.89 -4.96
CA HIS A 26 -4.41 -2.35 -4.20
C HIS A 26 -3.65 -1.16 -3.61
N CYS A 27 -3.43 -1.18 -2.29
CA CYS A 27 -2.62 -0.20 -1.59
C CYS A 27 -1.27 -0.82 -1.21
N VAL A 28 -0.17 -0.28 -1.74
CA VAL A 28 1.19 -0.68 -1.36
C VAL A 28 1.68 0.22 -0.23
N VAL A 29 2.14 -0.40 0.85
CA VAL A 29 2.62 0.25 2.05
C VAL A 29 4.10 -0.03 2.19
N ILE A 30 4.88 1.04 2.22
CA ILE A 30 6.31 1.04 2.50
C ILE A 30 6.45 1.46 3.97
N ASP A 31 6.97 0.56 4.80
CA ASP A 31 7.23 0.79 6.22
C ASP A 31 8.74 0.80 6.50
N PHE A 32 9.13 1.00 7.76
CA PHE A 32 10.55 0.97 8.15
C PHE A 32 11.18 -0.39 7.93
N GLN A 33 10.39 -1.46 8.05
CA GLN A 33 10.87 -2.81 7.86
C GLN A 33 11.19 -3.09 6.38
N THR A 34 10.48 -2.46 5.44
CA THR A 34 10.86 -2.47 4.02
C THR A 34 12.31 -2.03 3.78
N LEU A 35 12.83 -1.10 4.58
CA LEU A 35 14.21 -0.63 4.45
C LEU A 35 15.24 -1.67 4.95
N GLU A 36 14.80 -2.63 5.77
CA GLU A 36 15.65 -3.68 6.34
C GLU A 36 15.57 -4.99 5.54
N ASP A 37 14.40 -5.34 5.01
CA ASP A 37 14.13 -6.65 4.42
C ASP A 37 13.67 -6.62 2.95
N ASP A 38 13.65 -5.45 2.31
CA ASP A 38 13.17 -5.23 0.94
C ASP A 38 11.77 -5.81 0.69
N THR A 39 10.91 -5.79 1.72
CA THR A 39 9.53 -6.26 1.62
C THR A 39 8.51 -5.17 1.88
N VAL A 40 7.45 -5.16 1.08
CA VAL A 40 6.35 -4.22 1.19
C VAL A 40 5.06 -4.95 1.59
N THR A 41 4.15 -4.21 2.22
CA THR A 41 2.83 -4.74 2.55
C THR A 41 1.82 -4.28 1.51
N ILE A 42 1.11 -5.21 0.91
CA ILE A 42 0.04 -4.96 -0.06
C ILE A 42 -1.28 -5.21 0.65
N ARG A 43 -2.15 -4.19 0.68
CA ARG A 43 -3.53 -4.30 1.16
C ARG A 43 -4.49 -4.30 -0.03
N GLU A 44 -5.34 -5.29 -0.10
CA GLU A 44 -6.42 -5.37 -1.09
C GLU A 44 -7.70 -4.75 -0.51
N ARG A 45 -8.35 -3.87 -1.27
CA ARG A 45 -9.53 -3.14 -0.80
C ARG A 45 -10.72 -4.07 -0.56
N ASP A 46 -11.00 -4.96 -1.52
CA ASP A 46 -12.24 -5.74 -1.53
C ASP A 46 -12.25 -6.85 -0.48
N THR A 47 -11.11 -7.49 -0.27
CA THR A 47 -10.94 -8.58 0.71
C THR A 47 -10.47 -8.07 2.07
N THR A 48 -9.98 -6.84 2.15
CA THR A 48 -9.29 -6.25 3.32
C THR A 48 -8.06 -7.03 3.77
N GLU A 49 -7.57 -7.96 2.95
CA GLU A 49 -6.39 -8.75 3.24
C GLU A 49 -5.12 -7.90 3.15
N GLN A 50 -4.15 -8.22 4.00
CA GLN A 50 -2.83 -7.63 4.00
C GLN A 50 -1.80 -8.75 3.79
N ARG A 51 -1.00 -8.64 2.74
CA ARG A 51 0.03 -9.62 2.39
C ARG A 51 1.38 -8.92 2.28
N ARG A 52 2.40 -9.51 2.89
CA ARG A 52 3.77 -9.02 2.79
C ARG A 52 4.47 -9.74 1.64
N MET A 53 5.08 -8.99 0.73
CA MET A 53 5.76 -9.51 -0.46
C MET A 53 7.09 -8.81 -0.66
N LYS A 54 8.06 -9.51 -1.27
CA LYS A 54 9.34 -8.92 -1.63
C LYS A 54 9.18 -7.97 -2.81
N ILE A 55 9.92 -6.87 -2.82
CA ILE A 55 9.90 -5.90 -3.93
C ILE A 55 10.27 -6.56 -5.27
N GLY A 56 11.14 -7.58 -5.26
CA GLY A 56 11.54 -8.31 -6.47
C GLY A 56 10.48 -9.23 -7.07
N GLU A 57 9.35 -9.47 -6.39
CA GLU A 57 8.27 -10.35 -6.85
C GLU A 57 7.01 -9.57 -7.29
N LEU A 58 7.11 -8.23 -7.34
CA LEU A 58 6.04 -7.27 -7.65
C LEU A 58 5.96 -6.86 -9.11
#